data_AF-A0A4P6JLH6-F1
#
_entry.id   AF-A0A4P6JLH6-F1
#
_cell.length_a   1.000
_cell.length_b   1.000
_cell.length_c   1.000
_cell.angle_alpha   90.00
_cell.angle_beta   90.00
_cell.angle_gamma   90.00
#
_symmetry.space_group_name_H-M   'P 1'
#
loop_
_entity.id
_entity.type
_entity.pdbx_description
1 polymer ?
#
loop_
_entity_poly.entity_id
_entity_poly.type
_entity_poly.pdbx_seq_one_letter_code
_entity_poly.pdbx_strand_id
1 'polypeptide(L)' 'MKDVDWALFGQGIVIDEHGNDIIKKNVLAKELPFYARRLFVLGRDVLIQSPPELVAMIKRYAREVLEHYSS' A
#
# COMPACT_ATOMS: atom_id res chain seq x y z
N MET A 1 -11.88 10.25 -10.59
CA MET A 1 -11.36 9.41 -9.49
C MET A 1 -12.12 8.09 -9.56
N LYS A 2 -11.44 6.94 -9.67
CA LYS A 2 -12.14 5.67 -9.46
C LYS A 2 -12.46 5.59 -7.98
N ASP A 3 -13.71 5.35 -7.63
CA ASP A 3 -14.09 5.07 -6.24
C ASP A 3 -13.38 3.78 -5.82
N VAL A 4 -12.32 3.93 -5.03
CA VAL A 4 -11.62 2.81 -4.42
C VAL A 4 -12.51 2.32 -3.29
N ASP A 5 -12.99 1.09 -3.37
CA ASP A 5 -13.73 0.47 -2.27
C ASP A 5 -12.76 0.18 -1.12
N TRP A 6 -12.64 1.16 -0.21
CA TRP A 6 -11.74 1.11 0.94
C TRP A 6 -12.09 -0.01 1.93
N ALA A 7 -13.33 -0.51 1.93
CA ALA A 7 -13.73 -1.63 2.78
C ALA A 7 -12.94 -2.90 2.45
N LEU A 8 -12.49 -3.04 1.20
CA LEU A 8 -11.66 -4.14 0.72
C LEU A 8 -10.28 -4.18 1.42
N PHE A 9 -9.76 -3.05 1.89
CA PHE A 9 -8.45 -2.97 2.55
C PHE A 9 -8.52 -3.28 4.06
N GLY A 10 -9.73 -3.53 4.56
CA GLY A 10 -10.02 -3.94 5.93
C GLY A 10 -10.17 -2.77 6.90
N GLN A 11 -10.64 -3.07 8.12
CA GLN A 11 -10.69 -2.09 9.21
C GLN A 11 -9.26 -1.62 9.55
N GLY A 12 -9.03 -0.30 9.54
CA GLY A 12 -7.71 0.29 9.78
C GLY A 12 -7.33 1.48 8.90
N ILE A 13 -8.19 1.88 7.95
CA ILE A 13 -8.07 3.17 7.25
C ILE A 13 -8.71 4.25 8.13
N VAL A 14 -7.95 5.28 8.43
CA VAL A 14 -8.36 6.46 9.18
C VAL A 14 -8.02 7.70 8.37
N ILE A 15 -8.83 8.74 8.49
CA ILE A 15 -8.50 10.03 7.89
C ILE A 15 -7.52 10.76 8.81
N ASP A 16 -6.47 11.34 8.24
CA ASP A 16 -5.52 12.16 8.97
C ASP A 16 -6.05 13.58 9.25
N GLU A 17 -5.28 14.36 9.99
CA GLU A 17 -5.61 15.75 10.33
C GLU A 17 -5.68 16.70 9.11
N HIS A 18 -5.27 16.25 7.94
CA HIS A 18 -5.27 16.98 6.67
C HIS A 18 -6.32 16.46 5.68
N GLY A 19 -7.13 15.47 6.05
CA GLY A 19 -8.16 14.89 5.19
C GLY A 19 -7.65 13.80 4.24
N ASN A 20 -6.42 13.32 4.41
CA ASN A 20 -5.87 12.21 3.62
C ASN A 20 -6.22 10.86 4.26
N ASP A 21 -6.50 9.87 3.43
CA ASP A 21 -6.69 8.48 3.87
C ASP A 21 -5.35 7.86 4.31
N ILE A 22 -5.19 7.59 5.61
CA ILE A 22 -4.03 6.91 6.20
C ILE A 22 -4.41 5.50 6.67
N ILE A 23 -3.55 4.52 6.37
CA ILE A 23 -3.67 3.18 6.93
C ILE A 23 -2.96 3.13 8.30
N LYS A 24 -3.71 3.24 9.41
CA LYS A 24 -3.22 2.97 10.77
C LYS A 24 -3.61 1.56 11.20
N LYS A 25 -3.03 0.57 10.51
CA LYS A 25 -3.15 -0.83 10.90
C LYS A 25 -1.83 -1.33 11.44
N ASN A 26 -1.87 -2.03 12.57
CA ASN A 26 -0.70 -2.76 13.04
C ASN A 26 -0.53 -4.00 12.16
N VAL A 27 0.32 -3.88 11.13
CA VAL A 27 0.56 -4.95 10.15
C VAL A 27 1.55 -5.94 10.74
N LEU A 28 1.12 -7.19 10.92
CA LEU A 28 2.03 -8.24 11.35
C LEU A 28 3.03 -8.55 10.22
N ALA A 29 4.27 -8.89 10.57
CA ALA A 29 5.32 -9.17 9.58
C ALA A 29 4.92 -10.25 8.55
N LYS A 30 4.17 -11.28 8.99
CA LYS A 30 3.66 -12.35 8.13
C LYS A 30 2.64 -11.87 7.08
N GLU A 31 2.01 -10.72 7.31
CA GLU A 31 0.97 -10.16 6.43
C GLU A 31 1.54 -9.11 5.46
N LEU A 32 2.80 -8.68 5.64
CA LEU A 32 3.44 -7.70 4.77
C LEU A 32 3.34 -8.05 3.28
N PRO A 33 3.58 -9.31 2.83
CA PRO A 33 3.46 -9.64 1.41
C PRO A 33 2.05 -9.47 0.86
N PHE A 34 1.04 -9.77 1.67
CA PHE A 34 -0.36 -9.62 1.29
C PHE A 34 -0.72 -8.14 1.10
N TYR A 35 -0.41 -7.30 2.09
CA TYR A 35 -0.70 -5.87 2.02
C TYR A 35 0.13 -5.17 0.93
N ALA A 36 1.41 -5.51 0.79
CA ALA A 36 2.27 -4.92 -0.23
C ALA A 36 1.71 -5.14 -1.65
N ARG A 37 1.28 -6.36 -1.98
CA ARG A 37 0.65 -6.65 -3.28
C ARG A 37 -0.66 -5.89 -3.46
N ARG A 38 -1.51 -5.89 -2.44
CA ARG A 38 -2.84 -5.25 -2.52
C ARG A 38 -2.73 -3.74 -2.68
N LEU A 39 -1.81 -3.11 -1.96
CA LEU A 39 -1.59 -1.67 -2.00
C LEU A 39 -0.82 -1.23 -3.24
N PHE A 40 0.08 -2.06 -3.77
CA PHE A 40 0.79 -1.77 -5.02
C PHE A 40 -0.16 -1.49 -6.19
N VAL A 41 -1.31 -2.17 -6.25
CA VAL A 41 -2.33 -1.98 -7.29
C VAL A 41 -2.95 -0.58 -7.28
N LEU A 42 -2.95 0.11 -6.13
CA LEU A 42 -3.45 1.48 -6.01
C LEU A 42 -2.51 2.51 -6.68
N GLY A 43 -1.27 2.12 -7.00
CA GLY A 43 -0.35 2.95 -7.75
C GLY A 43 -0.09 4.30 -7.09
N ARG A 44 -0.40 5.39 -7.81
CA ARG A 44 -0.16 6.78 -7.37
C ARG A 44 -1.33 7.38 -6.59
N ASP A 45 -2.43 6.66 -6.46
CA ASP A 45 -3.64 7.17 -5.79
C ASP A 45 -3.49 7.18 -4.27
N VAL A 46 -2.45 6.52 -3.72
CA VAL A 46 -2.18 6.44 -2.29
C VAL A 46 -0.72 6.71 -1.93
N LEU A 47 -0.51 7.32 -0.77
CA LEU A 47 0.80 7.49 -0.17
C LEU A 47 0.94 6.57 1.05
N ILE A 48 1.88 5.63 0.98
CA ILE A 48 2.13 4.67 2.06
C ILE A 48 3.44 5.06 2.74
N GLN A 49 3.34 5.50 3.99
CA GLN A 49 4.49 6.02 4.75
C GLN A 49 4.97 5.05 5.85
N SER A 50 4.13 4.11 6.28
CA SER A 50 4.43 3.18 7.36
C SER A 50 3.65 1.86 7.23
N PRO A 51 4.11 0.77 7.88
CA PRO A 51 5.44 0.64 8.50
C PRO A 51 6.57 0.58 7.44
N PRO A 52 7.84 0.91 7.79
CA PRO A 52 8.93 1.01 6.82
C PRO A 52 9.20 -0.31 6.07
N GLU A 53 8.96 -1.45 6.70
CA GLU A 53 9.09 -2.78 6.10
C GLU A 53 8.07 -2.98 4.97
N LEU A 54 6.85 -2.44 5.13
CA LEU A 54 5.82 -2.48 4.09
C LEU A 54 6.22 -1.60 2.91
N VAL A 55 6.70 -0.39 3.18
CA VAL A 55 7.20 0.54 2.17
C VAL A 55 8.35 -0.10 1.37
N ALA A 56 9.30 -0.74 2.05
CA ALA A 56 10.41 -1.42 1.40
C ALA A 56 9.93 -2.57 0.50
N MET A 57 8.94 -3.33 0.95
CA MET A 57 8.39 -4.45 0.18
C MET A 57 7.65 -3.98 -1.08
N ILE A 58 6.86 -2.91 -0.99
CA ILE A 58 6.17 -2.31 -2.14
C ILE A 58 7.19 -1.78 -3.16
N LYS A 59 8.24 -1.09 -2.69
CA LYS A 59 9.33 -0.62 -3.56
C LYS A 59 10.06 -1.76 -4.26
N ARG A 60 10.26 -2.89 -3.57
CA ARG A 60 10.85 -4.10 -4.18
C ARG A 60 9.98 -4.64 -5.29
N TYR A 61 8.67 -4.78 -5.06
CA TYR A 61 7.73 -5.20 -6.11
C TYR A 61 7.69 -4.24 -7.29
N ALA A 62 7.70 -2.94 -7.04
CA ALA A 62 7.77 -1.95 -8.11
C ALA A 62 9.02 -2.13 -8.98
N ARG A 63 10.17 -2.40 -8.36
CA ARG A 63 11.42 -2.66 -9.07
C ARG A 63 11.36 -3.96 -9.88
N GLU A 64 10.90 -5.07 -9.29
CA GLU A 64 10.73 -6.35 -9.98
C GLU A 64 9.84 -6.20 -11.23
N VAL A 65 8.73 -5.46 -11.11
CA VAL A 65 7.85 -5.17 -12.25
C VAL A 65 8.58 -4.36 -13.31
N LEU A 66 9.28 -3.29 -12.94
CA LEU A 66 10.03 -2.47 -13.90
C LEU A 66 11.09 -3.27 -14.65
N GLU A 67 11.80 -4.16 -13.96
CA GLU A 67 12.80 -5.06 -14.56
C GLU A 67 12.18 -5.94 -15.66
N HIS A 68 10.95 -6.45 -15.46
CA HIS A 68 10.24 -7.23 -16.48
C HIS A 68 9.86 -6.45 -17.75
N TYR A 69 9.65 -5.13 -17.64
CA TYR A 69 9.34 -4.26 -18.80
C TYR A 69 10.57 -3.57 -19.40
N SER A 70 11.75 -3.78 -18.80
CA SER A 70 13.02 -3.20 -19.27
C SER A 70 13.82 -4.18 -20.15
N SER A 71 13.31 -5.40 -20.35
CA SER A 71 13.81 -6.41 -21.30
C SER A 71 12.94 -6.46 -22.55
#